data_AF-A0A1H6NRU6-F1
#
_entry.id   AF-A0A1H6NRU6-F1
#
_cell.length_a   1.000
_cell.length_b   1.000
_cell.length_c   1.000
_cell.angle_alpha   90.00
_cell.angle_beta   90.00
_cell.angle_gamma   90.00
#
_symmetry.space_group_name_H-M   'P 1'
#
loop_
_entity.id
_entity.type
_entity.pdbx_description
1 polymer ?
#
loop_
_entity_poly.entity_id
_entity_poly.type
_entity_poly.pdbx_seq_one_letter_code
_entity_poly.pdbx_strand_id
1 'polypeptide(L)'
;MPPGWKFLDLDFGFARTFGPVGFLETADQHLELGFRCGERHLNPLGICHGGATAAFADYAGLGAQYAFGLSRVITPTITLSIDFLQAIHPGQWVSARTDITNLTGKMCFTQTVARVDDTPVMSSRGIFKILSRIDLLEHPFYQRCAELWPSRVGIDRGQSDRRGR
;
A
#
# COMPACT_ATOMS: atom_id res chain seq x y z
N MET A 1 -10.19 12.86 -5.99
CA MET A 1 -9.45 11.78 -6.67
C MET A 1 -9.63 11.98 -8.16
N PRO A 2 -8.61 11.76 -9.01
CA PRO A 2 -8.74 11.93 -10.46
C PRO A 2 -9.74 10.93 -11.08
N PRO A 3 -10.28 11.20 -12.28
CA PRO A 3 -11.15 10.25 -12.99
C PRO A 3 -10.48 8.89 -13.22
N GLY A 4 -11.27 7.81 -13.20
CA GLY A 4 -10.80 6.44 -13.46
C GLY A 4 -10.25 5.70 -12.22
N TRP A 5 -9.86 6.42 -11.18
CA TRP A 5 -9.40 5.83 -9.92
C TRP A 5 -10.57 5.29 -9.09
N LYS A 6 -10.31 4.22 -8.32
CA LYS A 6 -11.24 3.59 -7.38
C LYS A 6 -10.65 3.59 -5.97
N PHE A 7 -11.47 3.53 -4.94
CA PHE A 7 -10.96 3.46 -3.56
C PHE A 7 -10.56 2.03 -3.18
N LEU A 8 -9.41 1.90 -2.52
CA LEU A 8 -9.10 0.71 -1.75
C LEU A 8 -9.97 0.70 -0.50
N ASP A 9 -10.61 -0.44 -0.22
CA ASP A 9 -11.40 -0.63 1.01
C ASP A 9 -10.46 -0.90 2.20
N LEU A 10 -9.91 0.18 2.76
CA LEU A 10 -8.97 0.17 3.87
C LEU A 10 -9.52 0.95 5.09
N ASP A 11 -10.73 0.63 5.54
CA ASP A 11 -11.35 1.30 6.70
C ASP A 11 -11.08 0.59 8.04
N PHE A 12 -9.81 0.41 8.39
CA PHE A 12 -9.41 -0.20 9.66
C PHE A 12 -8.04 0.28 10.16
N GLY A 13 -7.83 0.19 11.47
CA GLY A 13 -6.54 0.45 12.11
C GLY A 13 -5.88 1.76 11.67
N PHE A 14 -4.58 1.70 11.39
CA PHE A 14 -3.80 2.83 10.90
C PHE A 14 -4.29 3.39 9.55
N ALA A 15 -4.84 2.54 8.68
CA ALA A 15 -5.31 2.96 7.36
C ALA A 15 -6.47 3.96 7.44
N ARG A 16 -7.35 3.81 8.44
CA ARG A 16 -8.40 4.81 8.73
C ARG A 16 -7.81 6.19 9.07
N THR A 17 -6.73 6.21 9.85
CA THR A 17 -6.04 7.45 10.22
C THR A 17 -5.37 8.08 9.00
N PHE A 18 -4.67 7.26 8.20
CA PHE A 18 -4.09 7.70 6.93
C PHE A 18 -5.16 8.30 6.00
N GLY A 19 -6.32 7.65 5.91
CA GLY A 19 -7.44 8.12 5.10
C GLY A 19 -7.48 7.47 3.72
N PRO A 20 -8.31 7.99 2.80
CA PRO A 20 -8.62 7.29 1.56
C PRO A 20 -7.41 7.12 0.63
N VAL A 21 -7.12 5.88 0.28
CA VAL A 21 -6.16 5.51 -0.77
C VAL A 21 -6.93 5.02 -1.98
N GLY A 22 -6.60 5.53 -3.14
CA GLY A 22 -7.11 5.08 -4.43
C GLY A 22 -6.17 4.10 -5.11
N PHE A 23 -6.72 3.35 -6.05
CA PHE A 23 -5.97 2.55 -7.02
C PHE A 23 -6.48 2.80 -8.43
N LEU A 24 -5.59 2.59 -9.41
CA LEU A 24 -5.88 2.61 -10.83
C LEU A 24 -5.19 1.41 -11.48
N GLU A 25 -5.97 0.58 -12.18
CA GLU A 25 -5.42 -0.44 -13.06
C GLU A 25 -5.05 0.22 -14.39
N THR A 26 -3.78 0.16 -14.74
CA THR A 26 -3.25 0.75 -15.97
C THR A 26 -3.35 -0.24 -17.14
N ALA A 27 -3.25 0.27 -18.36
CA ALA A 27 -3.34 -0.55 -19.57
C ALA A 27 -2.23 -1.62 -19.68
N ASP A 28 -1.06 -1.38 -19.08
CA ASP A 28 0.07 -2.31 -19.00
C ASP A 28 -0.03 -3.31 -17.83
N GLN A 29 -1.23 -3.51 -17.26
CA GLN A 29 -1.50 -4.45 -16.16
C GLN A 29 -0.74 -4.14 -14.87
N HIS A 30 -0.44 -2.87 -14.62
CA HIS A 30 0.06 -2.40 -13.34
C HIS A 30 -1.07 -1.83 -12.49
N LEU A 31 -0.87 -1.89 -11.17
CA LEU A 31 -1.74 -1.26 -10.20
C LEU A 31 -1.00 -0.05 -9.61
N GLU A 32 -1.42 1.15 -10.01
CA GLU A 32 -0.95 2.38 -9.36
C GLU A 32 -1.80 2.66 -8.13
N LEU A 33 -1.15 3.12 -7.06
CA LEU A 33 -1.82 3.61 -5.87
C LEU A 33 -1.71 5.13 -5.78
N GLY A 34 -2.66 5.75 -5.09
CA GLY A 34 -2.65 7.20 -4.96
C GLY A 34 -3.38 7.68 -3.74
N PHE A 35 -2.97 8.85 -3.24
CA PHE A 35 -3.68 9.53 -2.17
C PHE A 35 -3.70 11.03 -2.40
N ARG A 36 -4.67 11.69 -1.77
CA ARG A 36 -4.73 13.16 -1.74
C ARG A 36 -3.99 13.64 -0.48
N CYS A 37 -2.93 14.43 -0.66
CA CYS A 37 -2.31 15.13 0.47
C CYS A 37 -3.35 16.10 1.06
N GLY A 38 -3.57 16.03 2.37
CA GLY A 38 -4.60 16.77 3.08
C GLY A 38 -4.08 17.12 4.47
N GLU A 39 -4.86 17.88 5.24
CA GLU A 39 -4.42 18.42 6.53
C GLU A 39 -3.84 17.36 7.49
N ARG A 40 -4.47 16.18 7.55
CA ARG A 40 -4.01 15.03 8.34
C ARG A 40 -2.61 14.51 7.99
N HIS A 41 -2.11 14.85 6.81
CA HIS A 41 -0.81 14.39 6.31
C HIS A 41 0.30 15.40 6.58
N LEU A 42 -0.02 16.60 7.08
CA LEU A 42 0.93 17.70 7.12
C LEU A 42 1.86 17.63 8.34
N ASN A 43 3.08 18.12 8.15
CA ASN A 43 4.01 18.44 9.22
C ASN A 43 3.87 19.93 9.63
N PRO A 44 4.60 20.41 10.65
CA PRO A 44 4.53 21.81 11.08
C PRO A 44 4.92 22.86 10.02
N LEU A 45 5.59 22.46 8.92
CA LEU A 45 5.90 23.35 7.80
C LEU A 45 4.76 23.45 6.78
N GLY A 46 3.64 22.77 7.00
CA GLY A 46 2.47 22.79 6.10
C GLY A 46 2.65 21.95 4.82
N ILE A 47 3.63 21.06 4.78
CA ILE A 47 3.85 20.09 3.70
C ILE A 47 3.67 18.66 4.21
N CYS A 48 3.54 17.69 3.31
CA CYS A 48 3.37 16.29 3.68
C CYS A 48 4.52 15.83 4.59
N HIS A 49 4.15 15.24 5.73
CA HIS A 49 5.08 14.69 6.69
C HIS A 49 5.84 13.51 6.06
N GLY A 50 7.16 13.42 6.33
CA GLY A 50 7.98 12.32 5.83
C GLY A 50 7.44 10.95 6.26
N GLY A 51 6.93 10.84 7.48
CA GLY A 51 6.22 9.65 7.97
C GLY A 51 4.92 9.32 7.24
N ALA A 52 4.14 10.31 6.80
CA ALA A 52 2.95 10.06 5.97
C ALA A 52 3.36 9.58 4.58
N THR A 53 4.40 10.19 4.00
CA THR A 53 4.99 9.74 2.75
C THR A 53 5.57 8.32 2.85
N ALA A 54 6.15 7.96 3.99
CA ALA A 54 6.65 6.61 4.25
C ALA A 54 5.54 5.57 4.41
N ALA A 55 4.46 5.92 5.11
CA ALA A 55 3.26 5.10 5.16
C ALA A 55 2.69 4.87 3.75
N PHE A 56 2.64 5.91 2.91
CA PHE A 56 2.20 5.76 1.53
C PHE A 56 3.15 4.88 0.69
N ALA A 57 4.47 5.00 0.89
CA ALA A 57 5.45 4.13 0.23
C ALA A 57 5.24 2.65 0.58
N ASP A 58 4.90 2.35 1.84
CA ASP A 58 4.56 1.00 2.30
C ASP A 58 3.27 0.50 1.63
N TYR A 59 2.22 1.33 1.63
CA TYR A 59 0.96 1.01 0.91
C TYR A 59 1.20 0.76 -0.57
N ALA A 60 2.02 1.59 -1.24
CA ALA A 60 2.33 1.45 -2.66
C ALA A 60 2.97 0.09 -3.00
N GLY A 61 3.56 -0.60 -2.02
CA GLY A 61 3.99 -2.00 -2.15
C GLY A 61 2.84 -2.94 -2.56
N LEU A 62 1.58 -2.63 -2.21
CA LEU A 62 0.40 -3.36 -2.67
C LEU A 62 0.23 -3.30 -4.20
N GLY A 63 0.85 -2.34 -4.90
CA GLY A 63 0.92 -2.37 -6.36
C GLY A 63 1.60 -3.65 -6.88
N ALA A 64 2.67 -4.10 -6.20
CA ALA A 64 3.34 -5.36 -6.52
C ALA A 64 2.50 -6.59 -6.13
N GLN A 65 1.62 -6.49 -5.14
CA GLN A 65 0.69 -7.57 -4.76
C GLN A 65 -0.22 -7.97 -5.94
N TYR A 66 -0.57 -7.03 -6.82
CA TYR A 66 -1.40 -7.29 -7.99
C TYR A 66 -0.81 -8.40 -8.89
N ALA A 67 0.51 -8.42 -9.07
CA ALA A 67 1.21 -9.43 -9.87
C ALA A 67 1.13 -10.87 -9.30
N PHE A 68 0.83 -11.01 -8.00
CA PHE A 68 0.72 -12.32 -7.34
C PHE A 68 -0.72 -12.87 -7.33
N GLY A 69 -1.70 -12.08 -7.75
CA GLY A 69 -3.12 -12.41 -7.63
C GLY A 69 -3.51 -12.70 -6.17
N LEU A 70 -4.33 -13.74 -5.97
CA LEU A 70 -4.91 -14.07 -4.66
C LEU A 70 -4.27 -15.26 -3.94
N SER A 71 -3.41 -16.02 -4.63
CA SER A 71 -2.83 -17.26 -4.09
C SER A 71 -1.70 -17.00 -3.09
N ARG A 72 -1.02 -15.88 -3.26
CA ARG A 72 0.11 -15.45 -2.43
C ARG A 72 -0.10 -14.04 -1.94
N VAL A 73 0.54 -13.73 -0.82
CA VAL A 73 0.56 -12.40 -0.23
C VAL A 73 1.99 -11.93 0.01
N ILE A 74 2.25 -10.65 -0.18
CA ILE A 74 3.51 -10.00 0.18
C ILE A 74 3.35 -9.23 1.51
N THR A 75 3.67 -9.89 2.62
CA THR A 75 3.56 -9.32 3.98
C THR A 75 4.37 -10.15 4.99
N PRO A 76 5.00 -9.53 6.00
CA PRO A 76 5.07 -8.08 6.22
C PRO A 76 6.16 -7.44 5.37
N THR A 77 6.22 -6.11 5.41
CA THR A 77 7.40 -5.33 5.02
C THR A 77 8.57 -5.71 5.92
N ILE A 78 9.71 -6.04 5.32
CA ILE A 78 10.94 -6.40 6.02
C ILE A 78 11.90 -5.21 6.05
N THR A 79 12.05 -4.55 4.90
CA THR A 79 12.81 -3.30 4.79
C THR A 79 12.07 -2.32 3.90
N LEU A 80 12.21 -1.03 4.20
CA LEU A 80 11.73 0.06 3.37
C LEU A 80 12.76 1.20 3.46
N SER A 81 13.32 1.57 2.32
CA SER A 81 14.22 2.74 2.17
C SER A 81 13.54 3.76 1.30
N ILE A 82 13.62 5.05 1.66
CA ILE A 82 12.88 6.12 1.00
C ILE A 82 13.81 7.32 0.79
N ASP A 83 13.78 7.85 -0.41
CA ASP A 83 14.37 9.13 -0.76
C ASP A 83 13.25 10.16 -0.96
N PHE A 84 13.32 11.28 -0.25
CA PHE A 84 12.39 12.41 -0.39
C PHE A 84 12.95 13.38 -1.43
N LEU A 85 12.34 13.40 -2.61
CA LEU A 85 12.88 14.13 -3.76
C LEU A 85 12.37 15.57 -3.83
N GLN A 86 11.08 15.78 -3.51
CA GLN A 86 10.44 17.10 -3.47
C GLN A 86 9.35 17.16 -2.39
N ALA A 87 9.01 18.39 -1.98
CA ALA A 87 7.90 18.62 -1.06
C ALA A 87 6.55 18.32 -1.73
N ILE A 88 5.66 17.67 -0.98
CA ILE A 88 4.27 17.43 -1.40
C ILE A 88 3.38 18.41 -0.64
N HIS A 89 2.65 19.24 -1.35
CA HIS A 89 1.78 20.28 -0.81
C HIS A 89 0.34 19.79 -0.58
N PRO A 90 -0.40 20.42 0.35
CA PRO A 90 -1.81 20.12 0.57
C PRO A 90 -2.62 20.23 -0.74
N GLY A 91 -3.57 19.32 -0.95
CA GLY A 91 -4.41 19.28 -2.15
C GLY A 91 -3.78 18.56 -3.34
N GLN A 92 -2.48 18.28 -3.34
CA GLN A 92 -1.86 17.52 -4.42
C GLN A 92 -2.29 16.05 -4.41
N TRP A 93 -2.50 15.47 -5.60
CA TRP A 93 -2.68 14.04 -5.76
C TRP A 93 -1.30 13.43 -5.95
N VAL A 94 -0.94 12.49 -5.09
CA VAL A 94 0.29 11.73 -5.21
C VAL A 94 -0.10 10.36 -5.74
N SER A 95 0.40 9.97 -6.91
CA SER A 95 0.31 8.59 -7.41
C SER A 95 1.65 7.89 -7.28
N ALA A 96 1.65 6.57 -7.19
CA ALA A 96 2.84 5.74 -7.10
C ALA A 96 2.70 4.50 -7.97
N ARG A 97 3.73 4.25 -8.76
CA ARG A 97 3.93 3.00 -9.49
C ARG A 97 5.01 2.19 -8.79
N THR A 98 4.73 0.92 -8.57
CA THR A 98 5.66 -0.03 -7.96
C THR A 98 5.96 -1.15 -8.94
N ASP A 99 7.26 -1.33 -9.22
CA ASP A 99 7.76 -2.40 -10.06
C ASP A 99 8.48 -3.46 -9.20
N ILE A 100 8.31 -4.72 -9.55
CA ILE A 100 9.05 -5.83 -8.94
C ILE A 100 10.43 -5.89 -9.59
N THR A 101 11.48 -5.71 -8.80
CA THR A 101 12.87 -5.71 -9.30
C THR A 101 13.53 -7.08 -9.16
N ASN A 102 13.08 -7.89 -8.20
CA ASN A 102 13.57 -9.26 -8.01
C ASN A 102 12.57 -10.11 -7.23
N LEU A 103 12.58 -11.42 -7.47
CA LEU A 103 11.82 -12.41 -6.73
C LEU A 103 12.73 -13.55 -6.27
N THR A 104 12.54 -13.98 -5.03
CA THR A 104 13.05 -15.26 -4.54
C THR A 104 11.88 -16.13 -4.09
N GLY A 105 12.15 -17.36 -3.65
CA GLY A 105 11.10 -18.23 -3.13
C GLY A 105 10.32 -17.65 -1.94
N LYS A 106 10.90 -16.72 -1.17
CA LYS A 106 10.31 -16.17 0.07
C LYS A 106 10.26 -14.65 0.15
N MET A 107 10.78 -13.93 -0.85
CA MET A 107 10.98 -12.47 -0.78
C MET A 107 10.64 -11.80 -2.10
N CYS A 108 9.92 -10.68 -2.03
CA CYS A 108 9.62 -9.78 -3.14
C CYS A 108 10.39 -8.47 -2.95
N PHE A 109 11.18 -8.09 -3.95
CA PHE A 109 11.95 -6.85 -3.97
C PHE A 109 11.25 -5.88 -4.93
N THR A 110 11.09 -4.64 -4.48
CA THR A 110 10.31 -3.63 -5.19
C THR A 110 11.08 -2.33 -5.30
N GLN A 111 10.79 -1.58 -6.35
CA GLN A 111 11.14 -0.18 -6.50
C GLN A 111 9.87 0.61 -6.80
N THR A 112 9.65 1.67 -6.06
CA THR A 112 8.49 2.54 -6.23
C THR A 112 8.94 3.95 -6.56
N VAL A 113 8.23 4.60 -7.48
CA VAL A 113 8.35 6.03 -7.70
C VAL A 113 6.97 6.65 -7.52
N ALA A 114 6.89 7.62 -6.62
CA ALA A 114 5.70 8.44 -6.46
C ALA A 114 5.87 9.79 -7.14
N ARG A 115 4.78 10.29 -7.72
CA ARG A 115 4.72 11.50 -8.51
C ARG A 115 3.54 12.37 -8.11
N VAL A 116 3.73 13.67 -8.28
CA VAL A 116 2.63 14.63 -8.41
C VAL A 116 2.67 15.11 -9.85
N ASP A 117 1.59 14.86 -10.58
CA ASP A 117 1.57 14.96 -12.04
C ASP A 117 2.74 14.16 -12.63
N ASP A 118 3.63 14.79 -13.40
CA ASP A 118 4.81 14.12 -13.97
C ASP A 118 6.08 14.24 -13.09
N THR A 119 6.03 14.98 -11.98
CA THR A 119 7.20 15.28 -11.16
C THR A 119 7.43 14.20 -10.09
N PRO A 120 8.59 13.51 -10.06
CA PRO A 120 8.93 12.62 -8.96
C PRO A 120 9.03 13.38 -7.63
N VAL A 121 8.34 12.88 -6.61
CA VAL A 121 8.36 13.45 -5.25
C VAL A 121 8.97 12.51 -4.22
N MET A 122 8.94 11.20 -4.49
CA MET A 122 9.54 10.17 -3.64
C MET A 122 9.98 8.98 -4.50
N SER A 123 11.10 8.37 -4.13
CA SER A 123 11.45 7.02 -4.56
C SER A 123 11.65 6.12 -3.36
N SER A 124 11.29 4.84 -3.49
CA SER A 124 11.53 3.87 -2.44
C SER A 124 11.99 2.52 -2.97
N ARG A 125 12.64 1.75 -2.09
CA ARG A 125 12.95 0.34 -2.27
C ARG A 125 12.39 -0.43 -1.09
N GLY A 126 11.60 -1.45 -1.38
CA GLY A 126 10.95 -2.28 -0.37
C GLY A 126 11.29 -3.76 -0.54
N ILE A 127 11.45 -4.47 0.58
CA ILE A 127 11.55 -5.93 0.62
C ILE A 127 10.37 -6.45 1.44
N PHE A 128 9.59 -7.35 0.86
CA PHE A 128 8.43 -7.96 1.50
C PHE A 128 8.58 -9.47 1.55
N LYS A 129 8.07 -10.09 2.62
CA LYS A 129 8.00 -11.56 2.69
C LYS A 129 6.89 -12.09 1.78
N ILE A 130 7.17 -13.11 0.99
CA ILE A 130 6.16 -13.84 0.23
C ILE A 130 5.66 -15.01 1.09
N LEU A 131 4.34 -15.12 1.23
CA LEU A 131 3.66 -16.23 1.89
C LEU A 131 2.54 -16.75 1.00
N SER A 132 2.25 -18.05 1.07
CA SER A 132 0.96 -18.53 0.56
C SER A 132 -0.16 -18.02 1.49
N ARG A 133 -1.39 -17.94 0.97
CA ARG A 133 -2.53 -17.54 1.80
C ARG A 133 -2.76 -18.52 2.96
N ILE A 134 -2.51 -19.82 2.75
CA ILE A 134 -2.62 -20.86 3.78
C ILE A 134 -1.57 -20.61 4.87
N ASP A 135 -0.29 -20.46 4.49
CA ASP A 135 0.78 -20.21 5.44
C ASP A 135 0.53 -18.95 6.26
N LEU A 136 -0.02 -17.89 5.65
CA LEU A 136 -0.38 -16.66 6.37
C LEU A 136 -1.39 -16.94 7.49
N LEU A 137 -2.47 -17.69 7.19
CA LEU A 137 -3.57 -17.94 8.11
C LEU A 137 -3.20 -18.95 9.22
N GLU A 138 -2.31 -19.89 8.92
CA GLU A 138 -1.86 -20.92 9.86
C GLU A 138 -0.68 -20.48 10.72
N HIS A 139 0.05 -19.44 10.31
CA HIS A 139 1.27 -19.04 11.01
C HIS A 139 0.95 -18.42 12.39
N PRO A 140 1.55 -18.92 13.50
CA PRO A 140 1.16 -18.56 14.87
C PRO A 140 1.18 -17.07 15.18
N PHE A 141 2.14 -16.33 14.61
CA PHE A 141 2.19 -14.86 14.74
C PHE A 141 0.91 -14.18 14.24
N TYR A 142 0.39 -14.56 13.06
CA TYR A 142 -0.79 -13.91 12.49
C TYR A 142 -2.08 -14.33 13.18
N GLN A 143 -2.16 -15.58 13.64
CA GLN A 143 -3.23 -16.04 14.52
C GLN A 143 -3.26 -15.21 15.81
N ARG A 144 -2.10 -15.02 16.44
CA ARG A 144 -1.98 -14.17 17.63
C ARG A 144 -2.38 -12.73 17.36
N CYS A 145 -1.98 -12.15 16.23
CA CYS A 145 -2.43 -10.81 15.84
C CYS A 145 -3.96 -10.74 15.64
N ALA A 146 -4.59 -11.79 15.12
CA ALA A 146 -6.05 -11.85 14.95
C ALA A 146 -6.78 -12.00 16.30
N GLU A 147 -6.23 -12.76 17.25
CA GLU A 147 -6.75 -12.84 18.63
C GLU A 147 -6.68 -11.50 19.36
N LEU A 148 -5.57 -10.78 19.21
CA LEU A 148 -5.36 -9.47 19.84
C LEU A 148 -6.21 -8.36 19.22
N TRP A 149 -6.70 -8.56 18.00
CA TRP A 149 -7.60 -7.64 17.30
C TRP A 149 -8.78 -8.42 16.68
N PRO A 150 -9.78 -8.83 17.46
CA PRO A 150 -10.85 -9.72 16.98
C PRO A 150 -11.69 -9.14 15.83
N SER A 151 -11.82 -7.81 15.75
CA SER A 151 -12.53 -7.13 14.65
C SER A 151 -11.81 -7.24 13.29
N ARG A 152 -10.59 -7.79 13.26
CA ARG A 152 -9.81 -8.08 12.05
C ARG A 152 -10.42 -9.25 11.29
N VAL A 153 -11.00 -10.23 12.00
CA VAL A 153 -11.61 -11.44 11.41
C VAL A 153 -12.77 -11.09 10.45
N GLY A 154 -13.45 -9.96 10.69
CA GLY A 154 -14.49 -9.44 9.78
C GLY A 154 -13.96 -8.93 8.43
N ILE A 155 -12.69 -8.51 8.37
CA ILE A 155 -12.06 -8.01 7.13
C ILE A 155 -11.78 -9.18 6.17
N ASP A 156 -11.28 -10.30 6.70
CA ASP A 156 -11.02 -11.50 5.90
C ASP A 156 -12.32 -12.21 5.46
N ARG A 157 -13.36 -12.20 6.30
CA ARG A 157 -14.68 -12.79 5.96
C ARG A 157 -15.54 -11.90 5.05
N GLY A 158 -15.42 -10.57 5.16
CA GLY A 158 -16.14 -9.64 4.28
C GLY A 158 -15.65 -9.67 2.82
N GLN A 159 -14.39 -10.08 2.59
CA GLN A 159 -13.84 -10.27 1.24
C GLN A 159 -14.29 -11.57 0.56
N SER A 160 -14.77 -12.57 1.31
CA SER A 160 -15.38 -13.78 0.74
C SER A 160 -16.85 -13.59 0.36
N ASP A 161 -17.63 -12.85 1.16
CA ASP A 161 -19.07 -12.66 0.91
C ASP A 161 -19.39 -11.65 -0.21
N ARG A 162 -18.52 -10.67 -0.46
CA ARG A 162 -18.72 -9.68 -1.54
C ARG A 162 -18.49 -10.22 -2.95
N ARG A 163 -18.20 -11.52 -3.13
CA ARG A 163 -17.99 -12.16 -4.44
C ARG A 163 -19.21 -12.97 -4.93
N GLY A 164 -20.34 -12.86 -4.25
CA GLY A 164 -21.60 -13.54 -4.61
C GLY A 164 -22.68 -12.64 -5.24
N ARG A 165 -22.37 -11.41 -5.64
CA ARG A 165 -23.33 -10.50 -6.31
C ARG A 165 -22.67 -9.73 -7.45
#